data_AF-A0A9Y4KD75-F1
#
_entry.id   AF-A0A9Y4KD75-F1
#
_cell.length_a   1.000
_cell.length_b   1.000
_cell.length_c   1.000
_cell.angle_alpha   90.00
_cell.angle_beta   90.00
_cell.angle_gamma   90.00
#
_symmetry.space_group_name_H-M   'P 1'
#
loop_
_entity.id
_entity.type
_entity.pdbx_description
1 polymer ?
#
loop_
_entity_poly.entity_id
_entity_poly.type
_entity_poly.pdbx_seq_one_letter_code
_entity_poly.pdbx_strand_id
1 'polypeptide(L)'
;LCSNSNISSKYEDIISRSVLLHPGPPAVYQLRTKKEKIGTLTRKTVGEKNVNQINKTILVVGETGAGKSALINALVNYAMGVKWEDEVWFQIVEEEERSQSESQTSDVIVYQVFGFEGEALPYSLTIIDTPGFGDTRGPEQDAIISQRLLDLFRSDDGVNEVNAVGLVLKASDYRLSDRQIYVFNSVMSLFGKNLEKNIVALITHSDGGKPENALQALEAAKVKCARNEKDQPVHFLFNNQQKTQRGTEEKTKATLKHSWDITKEGMSEFTAFLNRTGPLKLMTTVEVLNKRVRLEARVQNLQERIKFIEAKQTEISQTEEALKKHEGEMKKNQEFTVEVVEPYKEKEKIRGGMWKLVFYEGAVCCTVCEENCHYPGCTMAWYPEHCEVMKGGRCTSCTNKCPASDHVKEKWRYVPKTRRVKKTLEDMKLKYEENQKENQKKSSLLEKLKKEMDQLTSEKTQWLEEAYQHVVRLKEIALEAGSVSTHVHLDFLIEKMKEKGDTEKVRELEEMERRMDEGTRAAVQYVVVSQQLV
;
A
#
# COMPACT_ATOMS: atom_id res chain seq x y z
N LEU A 1 -16.71 -50.89 -19.77
CA LEU A 1 -15.63 -51.62 -19.08
C LEU A 1 -14.63 -50.57 -18.61
N CYS A 2 -14.81 -50.12 -17.37
CA CYS A 2 -13.99 -49.10 -16.73
C CYS A 2 -12.58 -49.67 -16.51
N SER A 3 -11.59 -49.10 -17.19
CA SER A 3 -10.19 -49.34 -16.88
C SER A 3 -9.89 -48.67 -15.54
N ASN A 4 -9.82 -49.47 -14.48
CA ASN A 4 -9.25 -49.09 -13.20
C ASN A 4 -7.79 -48.67 -13.43
N SER A 5 -7.55 -47.37 -13.51
CA SER A 5 -6.24 -46.82 -13.18
C SER A 5 -6.02 -47.10 -11.69
N ASN A 6 -4.85 -47.66 -11.34
CA ASN A 6 -4.41 -47.85 -9.96
C ASN A 6 -4.19 -46.46 -9.32
N ILE A 7 -5.28 -45.76 -8.99
CA ILE A 7 -5.22 -44.57 -8.15
C ILE A 7 -4.85 -45.07 -6.75
N SER A 8 -3.71 -44.64 -6.26
CA SER A 8 -3.24 -44.95 -4.91
C SER A 8 -4.32 -44.64 -3.87
N SER A 9 -4.61 -45.61 -2.98
CA SER A 9 -5.55 -45.46 -1.84
C SER A 9 -5.21 -44.26 -0.95
N LYS A 10 -3.99 -43.73 -1.06
CA LYS A 10 -3.51 -42.51 -0.42
C LYS A 10 -4.42 -41.29 -0.66
N TYR A 11 -5.03 -41.16 -1.84
CA TYR A 11 -5.78 -39.94 -2.22
C TYR A 11 -7.29 -40.12 -2.29
N GLU A 12 -7.81 -41.30 -1.92
CA GLU A 12 -9.21 -41.68 -2.14
C GLU A 12 -10.20 -40.70 -1.48
N ASP A 13 -9.97 -40.32 -0.22
CA ASP A 13 -10.83 -39.36 0.49
C ASP A 13 -10.88 -38.00 -0.21
N ILE A 14 -9.72 -37.47 -0.61
CA ILE A 14 -9.60 -36.16 -1.24
C ILE A 14 -10.23 -36.18 -2.63
N ILE A 15 -10.00 -37.24 -3.40
CA ILE A 15 -10.60 -37.44 -4.72
C ILE A 15 -12.13 -37.50 -4.61
N SER A 16 -12.67 -38.24 -3.64
CA SER A 16 -14.13 -38.36 -3.43
C SER A 16 -14.81 -37.03 -3.12
N ARG A 17 -14.06 -36.09 -2.53
CA ARG A 17 -14.52 -34.74 -2.18
C ARG A 17 -14.16 -33.69 -3.24
N SER A 18 -13.49 -34.06 -4.34
CA SER A 18 -13.05 -33.15 -5.39
C SER A 18 -13.88 -33.30 -6.67
N VAL A 19 -13.72 -32.38 -7.62
CA VAL A 19 -14.40 -32.45 -8.92
C VAL A 19 -13.37 -32.83 -9.98
N LEU A 20 -13.59 -33.92 -10.70
CA LEU A 20 -12.74 -34.32 -11.83
C LEU A 20 -12.91 -33.32 -12.97
N LEU A 21 -11.80 -32.68 -13.37
CA LEU A 21 -11.74 -31.76 -14.51
C LEU A 21 -11.24 -32.46 -15.77
N HIS A 22 -10.24 -33.32 -15.63
CA HIS A 22 -9.66 -34.06 -16.76
C HIS A 22 -9.31 -35.49 -16.34
N PRO A 23 -9.68 -36.54 -17.12
CA PRO A 23 -9.46 -37.95 -16.74
C PRO A 23 -7.98 -38.41 -16.75
N GLY A 24 -7.04 -37.56 -17.19
CA GLY A 24 -5.61 -37.88 -17.20
C GLY A 24 -5.09 -38.75 -18.34
N PRO A 25 -3.84 -39.25 -18.22
CA PRO A 25 -2.90 -39.05 -17.10
C PRO A 25 -2.13 -37.69 -17.16
N PRO A 26 -1.91 -36.96 -16.05
CA PRO A 26 -2.49 -37.21 -14.72
C PRO A 26 -3.97 -36.78 -14.68
N ALA A 27 -4.79 -37.49 -13.90
CA ALA A 27 -6.16 -37.10 -13.65
C ALA A 27 -6.17 -35.79 -12.84
N VAL A 28 -6.82 -34.76 -13.36
CA VAL A 28 -6.83 -33.41 -12.77
C VAL A 28 -8.12 -33.20 -11.99
N TYR A 29 -7.99 -32.86 -10.70
CA TYR A 29 -9.10 -32.65 -9.78
C TYR A 29 -9.11 -31.23 -9.23
N GLN A 30 -10.26 -30.55 -9.31
CA GLN A 30 -10.50 -29.31 -8.56
C GLN A 30 -10.82 -29.64 -7.11
N LEU A 31 -9.98 -29.19 -6.18
CA LEU A 31 -10.20 -29.34 -4.74
C LEU A 31 -11.42 -28.53 -4.30
N ARG A 32 -12.29 -29.14 -3.49
CA ARG A 32 -13.33 -28.39 -2.77
C ARG A 32 -12.69 -27.69 -1.56
N THR A 33 -12.89 -26.37 -1.50
CA THR A 33 -12.35 -25.54 -0.43
C THR A 33 -13.47 -24.95 0.42
N LYS A 34 -13.24 -24.82 1.73
CA LYS A 34 -14.08 -23.99 2.59
C LYS A 34 -13.78 -22.52 2.25
N LYS A 35 -14.78 -21.79 1.76
CA LYS A 35 -14.65 -20.37 1.42
C LYS A 35 -15.16 -19.52 2.58
N GLU A 36 -14.30 -18.64 3.08
CA GLU A 36 -14.61 -17.69 4.15
C GLU A 36 -14.19 -16.27 3.74
N LYS A 37 -14.81 -15.27 4.36
CA LYS A 37 -14.39 -13.86 4.21
C LYS A 37 -13.61 -13.43 5.45
N ILE A 38 -12.42 -12.86 5.25
CA ILE A 38 -11.65 -12.18 6.30
C ILE A 38 -11.61 -10.70 5.92
N GLY A 39 -12.46 -9.88 6.54
CA GLY A 39 -12.67 -8.51 6.06
C GLY A 39 -13.13 -8.49 4.60
N THR A 40 -12.35 -7.87 3.71
CA THR A 40 -12.61 -7.85 2.25
C THR A 40 -12.12 -9.10 1.52
N LEU A 41 -11.20 -9.84 2.12
CA LEU A 41 -10.42 -10.88 1.47
C LEU A 41 -11.14 -12.22 1.44
N THR A 42 -10.77 -13.05 0.48
CA THR A 42 -11.29 -14.42 0.39
C THR A 42 -10.26 -15.38 0.96
N ARG A 43 -10.65 -16.17 1.96
CA ARG A 43 -9.89 -17.30 2.47
C ARG A 43 -10.46 -18.59 1.91
N LYS A 44 -9.60 -19.43 1.34
CA LYS A 44 -9.92 -20.76 0.80
C LYS A 44 -9.10 -21.80 1.55
N THR A 45 -9.77 -22.67 2.30
CA THR A 45 -9.10 -23.67 3.15
C THR A 45 -9.36 -25.10 2.66
N VAL A 46 -8.31 -25.91 2.62
CA VAL A 46 -8.35 -27.36 2.42
C VAL A 46 -7.79 -28.05 3.66
N GLY A 47 -8.49 -29.09 4.14
CA GLY A 47 -8.15 -29.80 5.37
C GLY A 47 -8.56 -29.05 6.64
N GLU A 48 -8.11 -29.56 7.79
CA GLU A 48 -8.47 -29.04 9.11
C GLU A 48 -7.24 -28.50 9.83
N LYS A 49 -7.35 -27.28 10.40
CA LYS A 49 -6.23 -26.62 11.09
C LYS A 49 -5.92 -27.33 12.40
N ASN A 50 -4.72 -27.85 12.54
CA ASN A 50 -4.18 -28.26 13.84
C ASN A 50 -3.42 -27.08 14.48
N VAL A 51 -3.94 -26.56 15.60
CA VAL A 51 -3.35 -25.40 16.30
C VAL A 51 -1.95 -25.66 16.86
N ASN A 52 -1.56 -26.92 17.03
CA ASN A 52 -0.25 -27.32 17.53
C ASN A 52 0.78 -27.50 16.41
N GLN A 53 0.36 -27.46 15.15
CA GLN A 53 1.26 -27.58 14.01
C GLN A 53 1.82 -26.22 13.60
N ILE A 54 3.09 -26.22 13.21
CA ILE A 54 3.74 -25.04 12.64
C ILE A 54 3.03 -24.71 11.33
N ASN A 55 2.78 -23.42 11.08
CA ASN A 55 2.24 -22.93 9.81
C ASN A 55 3.22 -21.92 9.20
N LYS A 56 3.54 -22.09 7.93
CA LYS A 56 4.43 -21.19 7.17
C LYS A 56 3.62 -20.37 6.19
N THR A 57 3.84 -19.06 6.17
CA THR A 57 3.14 -18.13 5.30
C THR A 57 4.01 -17.63 4.15
N ILE A 58 3.52 -17.72 2.93
CA ILE A 58 4.22 -17.29 1.71
C ILE A 58 3.35 -16.25 1.00
N LEU A 59 3.90 -15.08 0.69
CA LEU A 59 3.26 -14.08 -0.18
C LEU A 59 3.78 -14.23 -1.61
N VAL A 60 2.89 -14.39 -2.59
CA VAL A 60 3.26 -14.63 -3.99
C VAL A 60 2.91 -13.40 -4.82
N VAL A 61 3.91 -12.84 -5.52
CA VAL A 61 3.82 -11.55 -6.23
C VAL A 61 4.44 -11.66 -7.61
N GLY A 62 3.74 -11.18 -8.63
CA GLY A 62 4.21 -11.21 -10.00
C GLY A 62 3.13 -10.73 -10.97
N GLU A 63 3.50 -10.48 -12.21
CA GLU A 63 2.54 -10.03 -13.23
C GLU A 63 1.50 -11.10 -13.60
N THR A 64 0.46 -10.70 -14.32
CA THR A 64 -0.48 -11.63 -14.95
C THR A 64 0.28 -12.48 -15.98
N GLY A 65 0.05 -13.79 -15.98
CA GLY A 65 0.75 -14.71 -16.89
C GLY A 65 2.15 -15.15 -16.47
N ALA A 66 2.70 -14.65 -15.35
CA ALA A 66 3.98 -15.11 -14.79
C ALA A 66 3.92 -16.53 -14.18
N GLY A 67 2.78 -17.22 -14.23
CA GLY A 67 2.69 -18.60 -13.72
C GLY A 67 2.38 -18.75 -12.23
N LYS A 68 1.95 -17.69 -11.54
CA LYS A 68 1.58 -17.73 -10.10
C LYS A 68 0.61 -18.86 -9.74
N SER A 69 -0.52 -18.97 -10.46
CA SER A 69 -1.53 -19.99 -10.18
C SER A 69 -1.00 -21.42 -10.36
N ALA A 70 -0.16 -21.64 -11.38
CA ALA A 70 0.49 -22.93 -11.59
C ALA A 70 1.46 -23.26 -10.45
N LEU A 71 2.24 -22.28 -10.00
CA LEU A 71 3.15 -22.40 -8.86
C LEU A 71 2.41 -22.71 -7.55
N ILE A 72 1.29 -22.03 -7.28
CA ILE A 72 0.44 -22.30 -6.10
C ILE A 72 -0.08 -23.74 -6.14
N ASN A 73 -0.61 -24.18 -7.28
CA ASN A 73 -1.07 -25.57 -7.44
C ASN A 73 0.09 -26.56 -7.23
N ALA A 74 1.29 -26.26 -7.76
CA ALA A 74 2.46 -27.10 -7.56
C ALA A 74 2.89 -27.17 -6.08
N LEU A 75 2.86 -26.05 -5.34
CA LEU A 75 3.11 -26.01 -3.90
C LEU A 75 2.12 -26.90 -3.13
N VAL A 76 0.83 -26.82 -3.47
CA VAL A 76 -0.22 -27.64 -2.83
C VAL A 76 0.01 -29.13 -3.10
N ASN A 77 0.27 -29.53 -4.35
CA ASN A 77 0.54 -30.93 -4.68
C ASN A 77 1.83 -31.44 -3.99
N TYR A 78 2.86 -30.60 -3.92
CA TYR A 78 4.08 -30.93 -3.19
C TYR A 78 3.77 -31.15 -1.71
N ALA A 79 3.03 -30.24 -1.05
CA ALA A 79 2.64 -30.38 0.35
C ALA A 79 1.83 -31.68 0.62
N MET A 80 0.92 -32.04 -0.29
CA MET A 80 0.15 -33.28 -0.26
C MET A 80 0.97 -34.55 -0.59
N GLY A 81 2.26 -34.40 -0.86
CA GLY A 81 3.17 -35.49 -1.17
C GLY A 81 2.87 -36.22 -2.47
N VAL A 82 2.26 -35.55 -3.45
CA VAL A 82 1.95 -36.11 -4.79
C VAL A 82 3.24 -36.37 -5.54
N LYS A 83 3.33 -37.56 -6.13
CA LYS A 83 4.46 -38.02 -6.93
C LYS A 83 4.06 -38.16 -8.39
N TRP A 84 5.07 -38.21 -9.26
CA TRP A 84 4.85 -38.41 -10.69
C TRP A 84 4.07 -39.70 -10.95
N GLU A 85 4.42 -40.76 -10.24
CA GLU A 85 3.88 -42.11 -10.41
C GLU A 85 2.42 -42.25 -9.96
N ASP A 86 1.90 -41.31 -9.17
CA ASP A 86 0.51 -41.34 -8.71
C ASP A 86 -0.51 -41.01 -9.81
N GLU A 87 -0.05 -40.40 -10.91
CA GLU A 87 -0.87 -39.99 -12.07
C GLU A 87 -2.12 -39.15 -11.70
N VAL A 88 -2.02 -38.35 -10.63
CA VAL A 88 -3.05 -37.40 -10.19
C VAL A 88 -2.47 -35.99 -10.05
N TRP A 89 -3.32 -34.98 -10.21
CA TRP A 89 -2.96 -33.58 -9.99
C TRP A 89 -4.14 -32.81 -9.40
N PHE A 90 -3.90 -32.05 -8.34
CA PHE A 90 -4.93 -31.26 -7.66
C PHE A 90 -4.82 -29.76 -8.00
N GLN A 91 -5.94 -29.09 -8.21
CA GLN A 91 -6.02 -27.65 -8.41
C GLN A 91 -6.78 -27.01 -7.25
N ILE A 92 -6.16 -26.03 -6.59
CA ILE A 92 -6.80 -25.21 -5.55
C ILE A 92 -7.22 -23.84 -6.10
N VAL A 93 -6.45 -23.33 -7.06
CA VAL A 93 -6.76 -22.09 -7.78
C VAL A 93 -7.80 -22.42 -8.84
N GLU A 94 -8.98 -21.82 -8.72
CA GLU A 94 -10.05 -21.94 -9.72
C GLU A 94 -9.64 -21.11 -10.94
N GLU A 95 -9.57 -21.73 -12.12
CA GLU A 95 -9.36 -21.03 -13.39
C GLU A 95 -10.70 -20.43 -13.82
N GLU A 96 -10.86 -19.10 -13.79
CA GLU A 96 -12.06 -18.43 -14.29
C GLU A 96 -12.02 -18.41 -15.83
N GLU A 97 -13.17 -18.44 -16.50
CA GLU A 97 -13.25 -18.26 -17.97
C GLU A 97 -13.05 -16.77 -18.34
N ARG A 98 -11.85 -16.24 -18.07
CA ARG A 98 -11.43 -14.90 -18.55
C ARG A 98 -10.32 -15.01 -19.57
N SER A 99 -10.21 -14.02 -20.45
CA SER A 99 -9.13 -13.93 -21.44
C SER A 99 -7.76 -14.02 -20.76
N GLN A 100 -6.74 -14.61 -21.42
CA GLN A 100 -5.37 -14.68 -20.85
C GLN A 100 -4.76 -13.29 -20.58
N SER A 101 -5.32 -12.24 -21.18
CA SER A 101 -4.95 -10.83 -20.98
C SER A 101 -5.53 -10.20 -19.70
N GLU A 102 -6.49 -10.84 -19.04
CA GLU A 102 -7.11 -10.35 -17.80
C GLU A 102 -6.63 -11.15 -16.59
N SER A 103 -6.40 -10.47 -15.45
CA SER A 103 -6.05 -11.18 -14.23
C SER A 103 -7.18 -12.13 -13.80
N GLN A 104 -6.83 -13.43 -13.73
CA GLN A 104 -7.70 -14.52 -13.27
C GLN A 104 -8.08 -14.38 -11.79
N THR A 105 -7.25 -13.68 -11.02
CA THR A 105 -7.48 -13.35 -9.61
C THR A 105 -7.93 -11.88 -9.53
N SER A 106 -9.17 -11.62 -9.12
CA SER A 106 -9.73 -10.25 -9.04
C SER A 106 -9.42 -9.52 -7.72
N ASP A 107 -8.96 -10.27 -6.72
CA ASP A 107 -8.73 -9.81 -5.35
C ASP A 107 -7.65 -10.67 -4.67
N VAL A 108 -7.03 -10.21 -3.59
CA VAL A 108 -6.08 -11.03 -2.81
C VAL A 108 -6.82 -12.25 -2.23
N ILE A 109 -6.25 -13.44 -2.43
CA ILE A 109 -6.82 -14.71 -1.95
C ILE A 109 -5.82 -15.38 -1.00
N VAL A 110 -6.29 -15.80 0.16
CA VAL A 110 -5.51 -16.55 1.13
C VAL A 110 -5.86 -18.03 1.01
N TYR A 111 -4.94 -18.83 0.50
CA TYR A 111 -5.05 -20.28 0.45
C TYR A 111 -4.45 -20.90 1.71
N GLN A 112 -5.18 -21.80 2.36
CA GLN A 112 -4.72 -22.54 3.52
C GLN A 112 -4.76 -24.03 3.24
N VAL A 113 -3.64 -24.70 3.45
CA VAL A 113 -3.45 -26.13 3.18
C VAL A 113 -3.02 -26.79 4.48
N PHE A 114 -3.94 -27.54 5.08
CA PHE A 114 -3.81 -28.16 6.40
C PHE A 114 -4.03 -29.67 6.33
N GLY A 115 -3.56 -30.42 7.32
CA GLY A 115 -3.79 -31.86 7.42
C GLY A 115 -2.87 -32.70 6.52
N PHE A 116 -1.81 -32.10 5.99
CA PHE A 116 -0.78 -32.75 5.17
C PHE A 116 0.61 -32.68 5.82
N GLU A 117 0.67 -32.27 7.08
CA GLU A 117 1.91 -32.27 7.85
C GLU A 117 2.43 -33.69 8.02
N GLY A 118 3.70 -33.91 7.71
CA GLY A 118 4.34 -35.23 7.73
C GLY A 118 4.34 -35.97 6.39
N GLU A 119 3.68 -35.43 5.36
CA GLU A 119 3.81 -35.93 3.97
C GLU A 119 5.16 -35.46 3.37
N ALA A 120 5.16 -34.40 2.57
CA ALA A 120 6.40 -33.79 2.10
C ALA A 120 6.93 -32.70 3.03
N LEU A 121 6.04 -32.08 3.83
CA LEU A 121 6.35 -30.92 4.66
C LEU A 121 6.04 -31.21 6.14
N PRO A 122 6.88 -30.77 7.09
CA PRO A 122 6.62 -30.93 8.52
C PRO A 122 5.70 -29.82 9.07
N TYR A 123 5.08 -29.01 8.22
CA TYR A 123 4.27 -27.85 8.59
C TYR A 123 3.12 -27.63 7.61
N SER A 124 2.12 -26.90 8.07
CA SER A 124 1.02 -26.38 7.27
C SER A 124 1.43 -25.17 6.43
N LEU A 125 0.71 -24.90 5.34
CA LEU A 125 0.98 -23.78 4.45
C LEU A 125 -0.18 -22.78 4.45
N THR A 126 0.18 -21.50 4.50
CA THR A 126 -0.69 -20.37 4.13
C THR A 126 -0.04 -19.63 2.96
N ILE A 127 -0.76 -19.50 1.85
CA ILE A 127 -0.26 -18.85 0.64
C ILE A 127 -1.16 -17.65 0.35
N ILE A 128 -0.58 -16.45 0.36
CA ILE A 128 -1.26 -15.20 0.01
C ILE A 128 -0.99 -14.96 -1.47
N ASP A 129 -2.00 -15.19 -2.30
CA ASP A 129 -1.98 -14.89 -3.72
C ASP A 129 -2.40 -13.44 -3.93
N THR A 130 -1.52 -12.67 -4.57
CA THR A 130 -1.85 -11.32 -5.01
C THR A 130 -2.39 -11.37 -6.44
N PRO A 131 -3.45 -10.59 -6.76
CA PRO A 131 -3.83 -10.41 -8.16
C PRO A 131 -2.64 -9.85 -8.93
N GLY A 132 -2.66 -9.96 -10.27
CA GLY A 132 -1.62 -9.33 -11.08
C GLY A 132 -1.61 -7.82 -10.84
N PHE A 133 -0.76 -7.32 -9.94
CA PHE A 133 -0.54 -5.90 -9.69
C PHE A 133 -0.22 -5.19 -11.04
N GLY A 134 -0.64 -3.93 -11.17
CA GLY A 134 -0.46 -3.17 -12.40
C GLY A 134 -1.26 -3.71 -13.61
N ASP A 135 -2.35 -4.46 -13.41
CA ASP A 135 -3.29 -4.80 -14.49
C ASP A 135 -3.91 -3.57 -15.15
N THR A 136 -4.65 -3.76 -16.24
CA THR A 136 -5.31 -2.68 -17.00
C THR A 136 -6.28 -1.80 -16.18
N ARG A 137 -6.44 -2.09 -14.88
CA ARG A 137 -7.30 -1.41 -13.91
C ARG A 137 -6.64 -0.19 -13.24
N GLY A 138 -5.33 -0.01 -13.40
CA GLY A 138 -4.63 1.21 -13.02
C GLY A 138 -4.29 1.38 -11.51
N PRO A 139 -3.61 2.49 -11.15
CA PRO A 139 -3.00 2.70 -9.83
C PRO A 139 -3.99 2.74 -8.65
N GLU A 140 -5.24 3.12 -8.89
CA GLU A 140 -6.28 3.12 -7.86
C GLU A 140 -6.55 1.70 -7.36
N GLN A 141 -6.53 0.71 -8.27
CA GLN A 141 -6.69 -0.69 -7.91
C GLN A 141 -5.49 -1.19 -7.09
N ASP A 142 -4.28 -0.72 -7.39
CA ASP A 142 -3.07 -1.10 -6.65
C ASP A 142 -3.03 -0.48 -5.25
N ALA A 143 -3.58 0.73 -5.07
CA ALA A 143 -3.82 1.32 -3.76
C ALA A 143 -4.83 0.49 -2.94
N ILE A 144 -5.91 0.02 -3.58
CA ILE A 144 -6.88 -0.89 -2.95
C ILE A 144 -6.19 -2.20 -2.54
N ILE A 145 -5.36 -2.81 -3.40
CA ILE A 145 -4.68 -4.07 -3.07
C ILE A 145 -3.68 -3.87 -1.93
N SER A 146 -2.93 -2.76 -1.94
CA SER A 146 -2.02 -2.38 -0.86
C SER A 146 -2.74 -2.25 0.47
N GLN A 147 -3.91 -1.59 0.47
CA GLN A 147 -4.77 -1.47 1.64
C GLN A 147 -5.30 -2.83 2.09
N ARG A 148 -5.70 -3.72 1.17
CA ARG A 148 -6.16 -5.06 1.51
C ARG A 148 -5.07 -5.94 2.15
N LEU A 149 -3.84 -5.86 1.65
CA LEU A 149 -2.70 -6.53 2.26
C LEU A 149 -2.42 -5.96 3.67
N LEU A 150 -2.53 -4.64 3.84
CA LEU A 150 -2.43 -4.02 5.16
C LEU A 150 -3.51 -4.51 6.13
N ASP A 151 -4.76 -4.61 5.66
CA ASP A 151 -5.87 -5.10 6.46
C ASP A 151 -5.63 -6.56 6.89
N LEU A 152 -5.12 -7.40 5.98
CA LEU A 152 -4.74 -8.79 6.28
C LEU A 152 -3.70 -8.86 7.39
N PHE A 153 -2.71 -7.96 7.37
CA PHE A 153 -1.58 -7.95 8.29
C PHE A 153 -1.91 -7.34 9.66
N ARG A 154 -3.05 -6.65 9.79
CA ARG A 154 -3.51 -6.04 11.04
C ARG A 154 -4.60 -6.83 11.75
N SER A 155 -5.37 -7.61 11.01
CA SER A 155 -6.50 -8.36 11.57
C SER A 155 -6.03 -9.43 12.56
N ASP A 156 -6.69 -9.53 13.72
CA ASP A 156 -6.43 -10.61 14.70
C ASP A 156 -6.66 -12.00 14.09
N ASP A 157 -7.69 -12.12 13.23
CA ASP A 157 -7.98 -13.33 12.43
C ASP A 157 -7.17 -13.41 11.11
N GLY A 158 -6.22 -12.49 10.92
CA GLY A 158 -5.42 -12.30 9.71
C GLY A 158 -4.08 -13.05 9.73
N VAL A 159 -3.08 -12.45 9.08
CA VAL A 159 -1.71 -13.00 8.99
C VAL A 159 -0.74 -12.08 9.70
N ASN A 160 -0.15 -12.54 10.79
CA ASN A 160 0.76 -11.72 11.61
C ASN A 160 2.25 -11.93 11.28
N GLU A 161 2.55 -12.99 10.51
CA GLU A 161 3.91 -13.39 10.17
C GLU A 161 4.00 -13.88 8.71
N VAL A 162 5.10 -13.50 8.04
CA VAL A 162 5.44 -13.97 6.68
C VAL A 162 6.81 -14.65 6.72
N ASN A 163 6.91 -15.83 6.12
CA ASN A 163 8.14 -16.61 6.03
C ASN A 163 8.90 -16.32 4.73
N ALA A 164 8.20 -16.07 3.63
CA ALA A 164 8.82 -15.67 2.37
C ALA A 164 7.90 -14.78 1.54
N VAL A 165 8.51 -13.89 0.76
CA VAL A 165 7.85 -13.24 -0.37
C VAL A 165 8.48 -13.77 -1.65
N GLY A 166 7.68 -14.43 -2.47
CA GLY A 166 8.09 -14.97 -3.75
C GLY A 166 7.81 -14.01 -4.88
N LEU A 167 8.85 -13.47 -5.50
CA LEU A 167 8.76 -12.69 -6.75
C LEU A 167 8.74 -13.66 -7.94
N VAL A 168 7.58 -13.80 -8.57
CA VAL A 168 7.35 -14.76 -9.65
C VAL A 168 7.69 -14.14 -10.99
N LEU A 169 8.64 -14.76 -11.70
CA LEU A 169 9.17 -14.34 -12.99
C LEU A 169 9.25 -15.53 -13.94
N LYS A 170 9.24 -15.31 -15.25
CA LYS A 170 9.53 -16.38 -16.22
C LYS A 170 11.05 -16.47 -16.42
N ALA A 171 11.56 -17.68 -16.65
CA ALA A 171 12.99 -17.88 -16.96
C ALA A 171 13.44 -17.09 -18.21
N SER A 172 12.52 -16.84 -19.15
CA SER A 172 12.73 -16.08 -20.37
C SER A 172 12.63 -14.56 -20.22
N ASP A 173 12.40 -14.03 -19.02
CA ASP A 173 12.26 -12.58 -18.83
C ASP A 173 13.63 -11.90 -18.93
N TYR A 174 13.94 -11.34 -20.09
CA TYR A 174 15.21 -10.64 -20.37
C TYR A 174 15.33 -9.28 -19.69
N ARG A 175 14.19 -8.63 -19.41
CA ARG A 175 14.08 -7.35 -18.73
C ARG A 175 12.77 -7.33 -17.96
N LEU A 176 12.79 -6.74 -16.77
CA LEU A 176 11.54 -6.39 -16.12
C LEU A 176 10.91 -5.23 -16.89
N SER A 177 9.68 -5.40 -17.32
CA SER A 177 8.87 -4.29 -17.81
C SER A 177 8.65 -3.26 -16.70
N ASP A 178 8.35 -2.02 -17.07
CA ASP A 178 8.03 -0.97 -16.10
C ASP A 178 6.86 -1.37 -15.19
N ARG A 179 5.92 -2.15 -15.74
CA ARG A 179 4.82 -2.76 -14.99
C ARG A 179 5.33 -3.74 -13.92
N GLN A 180 6.26 -4.63 -14.26
CA GLN A 180 6.83 -5.59 -13.30
C GLN A 180 7.64 -4.89 -12.20
N ILE A 181 8.44 -3.88 -12.57
CA ILE A 181 9.18 -3.07 -11.59
C ILE A 181 8.21 -2.38 -10.63
N TYR A 182 7.17 -1.75 -11.17
CA TYR A 182 6.11 -1.12 -10.39
C TYR A 182 5.40 -2.10 -9.45
N VAL A 183 5.07 -3.32 -9.90
CA VAL A 183 4.46 -4.36 -9.07
C VAL A 183 5.34 -4.70 -7.87
N PHE A 184 6.62 -4.96 -8.12
CA PHE A 184 7.57 -5.33 -7.07
C PHE A 184 7.79 -4.17 -6.10
N ASN A 185 8.00 -2.96 -6.60
CA ASN A 185 8.18 -1.78 -5.78
C ASN A 185 6.94 -1.49 -4.92
N SER A 186 5.73 -1.65 -5.48
CA SER A 186 4.47 -1.44 -4.75
C SER A 186 4.33 -2.40 -3.58
N VAL A 187 4.59 -3.69 -3.79
CA VAL A 187 4.57 -4.68 -2.70
C VAL A 187 5.71 -4.42 -1.71
N MET A 188 6.93 -4.17 -2.17
CA MET A 188 8.07 -3.89 -1.29
C MET A 188 7.83 -2.65 -0.43
N SER A 189 7.08 -1.68 -0.93
CA SER A 189 6.75 -0.45 -0.21
C SER A 189 5.89 -0.67 1.03
N LEU A 190 5.22 -1.82 1.13
CA LEU A 190 4.42 -2.22 2.29
C LEU A 190 5.31 -2.60 3.47
N PHE A 191 6.50 -3.14 3.18
CA PHE A 191 7.32 -3.83 4.17
C PHE A 191 8.48 -2.98 4.68
N GLY A 192 8.93 -3.31 5.89
CA GLY A 192 10.16 -2.76 6.44
C GLY A 192 11.40 -3.44 5.85
N LYS A 193 12.58 -2.79 5.97
CA LYS A 193 13.87 -3.31 5.47
C LYS A 193 14.22 -4.71 5.96
N ASN A 194 13.69 -5.12 7.12
CA ASN A 194 13.92 -6.46 7.69
C ASN A 194 13.40 -7.61 6.82
N LEU A 195 12.50 -7.36 5.86
CA LEU A 195 11.95 -8.37 4.97
C LEU A 195 12.89 -8.77 3.82
N GLU A 196 13.86 -7.94 3.47
CA GLU A 196 14.73 -8.14 2.30
C GLU A 196 15.31 -9.57 2.23
N LYS A 197 15.77 -10.10 3.36
CA LYS A 197 16.35 -11.45 3.48
C LYS A 197 15.36 -12.61 3.29
N ASN A 198 14.06 -12.33 3.26
CA ASN A 198 12.98 -13.30 3.05
C ASN A 198 12.33 -13.15 1.67
N ILE A 199 12.78 -12.19 0.85
CA ILE A 199 12.30 -12.00 -0.52
C ILE A 199 13.16 -12.86 -1.45
N VAL A 200 12.54 -13.73 -2.23
CA VAL A 200 13.23 -14.68 -3.12
C VAL A 200 12.57 -14.69 -4.50
N ALA A 201 13.34 -15.03 -5.52
CA ALA A 201 12.81 -15.18 -6.89
C ALA A 201 12.26 -16.61 -7.11
N LEU A 202 11.05 -16.71 -7.62
CA LEU A 202 10.40 -17.97 -7.99
C LEU A 202 10.29 -18.01 -9.52
N ILE A 203 11.25 -18.68 -10.15
CA ILE A 203 11.43 -18.66 -11.61
C ILE A 203 10.60 -19.78 -12.24
N THR A 204 9.57 -19.39 -12.97
CA THR A 204 8.63 -20.26 -13.67
C THR A 204 9.05 -20.47 -15.13
N HIS A 205 8.40 -21.40 -15.83
CA HIS A 205 8.73 -21.77 -17.22
C HIS A 205 10.21 -22.15 -17.41
N SER A 206 10.86 -22.66 -16.36
CA SER A 206 12.26 -23.04 -16.40
C SER A 206 12.45 -24.39 -17.09
N ASP A 207 13.56 -24.52 -17.81
CA ASP A 207 14.10 -25.76 -18.37
C ASP A 207 15.13 -26.43 -17.44
N GLY A 208 15.27 -25.94 -16.20
CA GLY A 208 16.26 -26.41 -15.22
C GLY A 208 17.64 -25.76 -15.37
N GLY A 209 17.88 -24.99 -16.44
CA GLY A 209 19.09 -24.20 -16.60
C GLY A 209 19.14 -22.99 -15.67
N LYS A 210 20.35 -22.45 -15.46
CA LYS A 210 20.52 -21.20 -14.71
C LYS A 210 19.75 -20.07 -15.41
N PRO A 211 18.83 -19.37 -14.74
CA PRO A 211 17.96 -18.37 -15.36
C PRO A 211 18.66 -17.01 -15.49
N GLU A 212 19.73 -16.97 -16.28
CA GLU A 212 20.64 -15.81 -16.37
C GLU A 212 19.90 -14.51 -16.72
N ASN A 213 18.95 -14.59 -17.66
CA ASN A 213 18.14 -13.45 -18.10
C ASN A 213 17.33 -12.84 -16.94
N ALA A 214 16.58 -13.68 -16.22
CA ALA A 214 15.74 -13.22 -15.11
C ALA A 214 16.56 -12.67 -13.94
N LEU A 215 17.72 -13.28 -13.65
CA LEU A 215 18.64 -12.79 -12.62
C LEU A 215 19.24 -11.43 -13.01
N GLN A 216 19.71 -11.28 -14.25
CA GLN A 216 20.21 -9.99 -14.76
C GLN A 216 19.12 -8.92 -14.75
N ALA A 217 17.87 -9.28 -15.05
CA ALA A 217 16.74 -8.36 -15.00
C ALA A 217 16.47 -7.84 -13.58
N LEU A 218 16.53 -8.72 -12.56
CA LEU A 218 16.43 -8.34 -11.15
C LEU A 218 17.56 -7.40 -10.71
N GLU A 219 18.78 -7.66 -11.14
CA GLU A 219 19.95 -6.84 -10.84
C GLU A 219 19.88 -5.46 -11.50
N ALA A 220 19.53 -5.41 -12.78
CA ALA A 220 19.39 -4.17 -13.54
C ALA A 220 18.31 -3.26 -12.93
N ALA A 221 17.20 -3.86 -12.47
CA ALA A 221 16.13 -3.17 -11.76
C ALA A 221 16.44 -2.89 -10.28
N LYS A 222 17.60 -3.34 -9.76
CA LYS A 222 18.05 -3.15 -8.36
C LYS A 222 17.02 -3.64 -7.34
N VAL A 223 16.36 -4.76 -7.65
CA VAL A 223 15.32 -5.35 -6.81
C VAL A 223 15.93 -5.86 -5.51
N LYS A 224 15.40 -5.38 -4.37
CA LYS A 224 15.89 -5.77 -3.04
C LYS A 224 15.37 -7.15 -2.68
N CYS A 225 16.27 -8.12 -2.60
CA CYS A 225 15.94 -9.50 -2.32
C CYS A 225 17.11 -10.22 -1.62
N ALA A 226 16.82 -11.39 -1.06
CA ALA A 226 17.80 -12.22 -0.39
C ALA A 226 18.96 -12.55 -1.34
N ARG A 227 20.18 -12.45 -0.83
CA ARG A 227 21.41 -12.74 -1.56
C ARG A 227 22.01 -14.06 -1.05
N ASN A 228 22.55 -14.86 -1.97
CA ASN A 228 23.31 -16.06 -1.62
C ASN A 228 24.80 -15.72 -1.36
N GLU A 229 25.62 -16.73 -1.07
CA GLU A 229 27.06 -16.56 -0.80
C GLU A 229 27.86 -15.98 -1.97
N LYS A 230 27.31 -16.04 -3.20
CA LYS A 230 27.90 -15.46 -4.42
C LYS A 230 27.36 -14.07 -4.73
N ASP A 231 26.65 -13.46 -3.77
CA ASP A 231 25.95 -12.18 -3.91
C ASP A 231 24.92 -12.15 -5.05
N GLN A 232 24.35 -13.30 -5.41
CA GLN A 232 23.26 -13.40 -6.40
C GLN A 232 21.89 -13.49 -5.72
N PRO A 233 20.81 -13.02 -6.38
CA PRO A 233 19.45 -13.22 -5.91
C PRO A 233 19.18 -14.70 -5.62
N VAL A 234 18.71 -15.00 -4.40
CA VAL A 234 18.22 -16.34 -4.05
C VAL A 234 17.02 -16.64 -4.92
N HIS A 235 17.09 -17.76 -5.65
CA HIS A 235 16.08 -18.15 -6.62
C HIS A 235 15.82 -19.65 -6.59
N PHE A 236 14.62 -20.03 -7.00
CA PHE A 236 14.18 -21.42 -7.12
C PHE A 236 13.49 -21.64 -8.47
N LEU A 237 13.70 -22.80 -9.07
CA LEU A 237 13.25 -23.09 -10.44
C LEU A 237 12.00 -23.96 -10.45
N PHE A 238 11.06 -23.59 -11.30
CA PHE A 238 9.80 -24.29 -11.50
C PHE A 238 9.48 -24.35 -12.98
N ASN A 239 8.97 -25.50 -13.41
CA ASN A 239 8.31 -25.65 -14.70
C ASN A 239 6.79 -25.63 -14.47
N ASN A 240 5.99 -25.33 -15.49
CA ASN A 240 4.54 -25.10 -15.37
C ASN A 240 3.71 -26.20 -16.05
N GLN A 241 4.33 -27.31 -16.46
CA GLN A 241 3.69 -28.36 -17.26
C GLN A 241 3.20 -29.58 -16.45
N GLN A 242 3.13 -29.52 -15.12
CA GLN A 242 2.81 -30.70 -14.30
C GLN A 242 1.38 -31.22 -14.50
N LYS A 243 0.44 -30.34 -14.88
CA LYS A 243 -0.94 -30.73 -15.23
C LYS A 243 -1.10 -31.25 -16.66
N THR A 244 -0.06 -31.14 -17.49
CA THR A 244 -0.15 -31.49 -18.92
C THR A 244 -0.38 -32.98 -19.10
N GLN A 245 -1.28 -33.31 -20.03
CA GLN A 245 -1.58 -34.69 -20.41
C GLN A 245 -0.32 -35.42 -20.90
N ARG A 246 0.01 -36.51 -20.23
CA ARG A 246 1.04 -37.47 -20.61
C ARG A 246 0.44 -38.32 -21.73
N GLY A 247 0.59 -37.88 -22.98
CA GLY A 247 0.17 -38.65 -24.15
C GLY A 247 0.82 -40.03 -24.21
N THR A 248 0.52 -40.80 -25.25
CA THR A 248 1.09 -42.16 -25.43
C THR A 248 2.54 -42.16 -25.92
N GLU A 249 3.03 -41.03 -26.45
CA GLU A 249 4.37 -40.89 -27.00
C GLU A 249 5.45 -40.81 -25.91
N GLU A 250 6.45 -41.69 -26.00
CA GLU A 250 7.50 -41.82 -24.98
C GLU A 250 8.36 -40.56 -24.85
N LYS A 251 8.65 -39.89 -25.98
CA LYS A 251 9.39 -38.62 -25.98
C LYS A 251 8.66 -37.54 -25.19
N THR A 252 7.33 -37.44 -25.37
CA THR A 252 6.48 -36.48 -24.66
C THR A 252 6.45 -36.79 -23.16
N LYS A 253 6.34 -38.06 -22.77
CA LYS A 253 6.43 -38.48 -21.36
C LYS A 253 7.77 -38.13 -20.73
N ALA A 254 8.88 -38.37 -21.43
CA ALA A 254 10.22 -38.06 -20.94
C ALA A 254 10.41 -36.55 -20.72
N THR A 255 9.94 -35.71 -21.66
CA THR A 255 9.95 -34.24 -21.49
C THR A 255 9.13 -33.80 -20.28
N LEU A 256 7.90 -34.31 -20.13
CA LEU A 256 7.03 -33.95 -19.00
C LEU A 256 7.59 -34.46 -17.65
N LYS A 257 8.25 -35.63 -17.64
CA LYS A 257 8.94 -36.14 -16.45
C LYS A 257 10.09 -35.21 -16.06
N HIS A 258 10.88 -34.76 -17.02
CA HIS A 258 11.94 -33.78 -16.77
C HIS A 258 11.37 -32.46 -16.19
N SER A 259 10.28 -31.95 -16.76
CA SER A 259 9.56 -30.78 -16.22
C SER A 259 9.04 -30.99 -14.78
N TRP A 260 8.60 -32.20 -14.46
CA TRP A 260 8.22 -32.58 -13.10
C TRP A 260 9.42 -32.53 -12.15
N ASP A 261 10.53 -33.15 -12.54
CA ASP A 261 11.72 -33.27 -11.71
C ASP A 261 12.35 -31.90 -11.40
N ILE A 262 12.40 -30.97 -12.37
CA ILE A 262 12.81 -29.57 -12.15
C ILE A 262 11.99 -28.93 -11.03
N THR A 263 10.67 -29.08 -11.08
CA THR A 263 9.77 -28.46 -10.10
C THR A 263 9.88 -29.12 -8.74
N LYS A 264 10.06 -30.45 -8.71
CA LYS A 264 10.26 -31.20 -7.47
C LYS A 264 11.55 -30.78 -6.76
N GLU A 265 12.64 -30.60 -7.50
CA GLU A 265 13.91 -30.10 -6.98
C GLU A 265 13.76 -28.67 -6.45
N GLY A 266 13.19 -27.76 -7.25
CA GLY A 266 12.94 -26.38 -6.82
C GLY A 266 12.04 -26.27 -5.58
N MET A 267 11.02 -27.13 -5.44
CA MET A 267 10.20 -27.21 -4.22
C MET A 267 11.01 -27.69 -3.02
N SER A 268 11.89 -28.69 -3.20
CA SER A 268 12.77 -29.19 -2.15
C SER A 268 13.71 -28.09 -1.65
N GLU A 269 14.33 -27.34 -2.56
CA GLU A 269 15.21 -26.22 -2.21
C GLU A 269 14.45 -25.07 -1.55
N PHE A 270 13.31 -24.68 -2.11
CA PHE A 270 12.49 -23.60 -1.57
C PHE A 270 11.96 -23.92 -0.17
N THR A 271 11.53 -25.14 0.07
CA THR A 271 11.03 -25.57 1.39
C THR A 271 12.16 -25.75 2.40
N ALA A 272 13.37 -26.12 1.96
CA ALA A 272 14.57 -26.06 2.78
C ALA A 272 14.91 -24.61 3.18
N PHE A 273 14.73 -23.64 2.28
CA PHE A 273 14.84 -22.22 2.62
C PHE A 273 13.79 -21.79 3.65
N LEU A 274 12.51 -22.15 3.46
CA LEU A 274 11.44 -21.84 4.43
C LEU A 274 11.67 -22.44 5.82
N ASN A 275 12.37 -23.57 5.90
CA ASN A 275 12.76 -24.21 7.16
C ASN A 275 13.86 -23.43 7.90
N ARG A 276 14.87 -22.96 7.17
CA ARG A 276 16.00 -22.19 7.75
C ARG A 276 15.60 -20.77 8.09
N THR A 277 14.68 -20.19 7.32
CA THR A 277 14.27 -18.79 7.45
C THR A 277 13.20 -18.63 8.53
N GLY A 278 13.52 -17.83 9.56
CA GLY A 278 12.58 -17.49 10.63
C GLY A 278 11.41 -16.64 10.12
N PRO A 279 10.21 -16.77 10.72
CA PRO A 279 9.08 -15.91 10.41
C PRO A 279 9.42 -14.45 10.73
N LEU A 280 8.98 -13.53 9.89
CA LEU A 280 9.08 -12.11 10.15
C LEU A 280 7.74 -11.57 10.60
N LYS A 281 7.74 -11.02 11.81
CA LYS A 281 6.60 -10.29 12.36
C LYS A 281 6.34 -9.06 11.53
N LEU A 282 5.08 -8.87 11.16
CA LEU A 282 4.64 -7.77 10.31
C LEU A 282 4.48 -6.44 11.08
N MET A 283 4.90 -6.36 12.34
CA MET A 283 4.84 -5.12 13.13
C MET A 283 5.59 -3.95 12.46
N THR A 284 6.76 -4.20 11.85
CA THR A 284 7.49 -3.16 11.09
C THR A 284 6.73 -2.73 9.84
N THR A 285 6.00 -3.65 9.20
CA THR A 285 5.17 -3.41 8.02
C THR A 285 3.96 -2.53 8.38
N VAL A 286 3.31 -2.84 9.50
CA VAL A 286 2.24 -1.99 10.07
C VAL A 286 2.75 -0.59 10.40
N GLU A 287 3.97 -0.45 10.91
CA GLU A 287 4.58 0.87 11.14
C GLU A 287 4.82 1.63 9.82
N VAL A 288 5.45 1.00 8.82
CA VAL A 288 5.68 1.61 7.49
C VAL A 288 4.37 2.14 6.92
N LEU A 289 3.32 1.31 6.95
CA LEU A 289 2.02 1.65 6.37
C LEU A 289 1.31 2.77 7.14
N ASN A 290 1.34 2.73 8.48
CA ASN A 290 0.83 3.83 9.30
C ASN A 290 1.57 5.15 9.02
N LYS A 291 2.89 5.11 8.77
CA LYS A 291 3.64 6.33 8.42
C LYS A 291 3.24 6.89 7.07
N ARG A 292 2.96 6.05 6.07
CA ARG A 292 2.45 6.50 4.76
C ARG A 292 1.10 7.20 4.88
N VAL A 293 0.14 6.58 5.57
CA VAL A 293 -1.18 7.19 5.83
C VAL A 293 -1.03 8.53 6.56
N ARG A 294 -0.14 8.61 7.56
CA ARG A 294 0.15 9.87 8.26
C ARG A 294 0.82 10.92 7.39
N LEU A 295 1.73 10.53 6.49
CA LEU A 295 2.37 11.44 5.55
C LEU A 295 1.33 12.04 4.60
N GLU A 296 0.51 11.19 3.98
CA GLU A 296 -0.55 11.63 3.06
C GLU A 296 -1.53 12.58 3.75
N ALA A 297 -2.07 12.17 4.90
CA ALA A 297 -3.01 12.98 5.66
C ALA A 297 -2.40 14.33 6.10
N ARG A 298 -1.11 14.35 6.46
CA ARG A 298 -0.39 15.57 6.85
C ARG A 298 -0.13 16.48 5.66
N VAL A 299 0.23 15.94 4.49
CA VAL A 299 0.45 16.75 3.28
C VAL A 299 -0.86 17.36 2.80
N GLN A 300 -1.96 16.60 2.80
CA GLN A 300 -3.30 17.12 2.48
C GLN A 300 -3.73 18.24 3.43
N ASN A 301 -3.59 18.01 4.74
CA ASN A 301 -3.85 19.02 5.75
C ASN A 301 -2.97 20.28 5.58
N LEU A 302 -1.69 20.10 5.25
CA LEU A 302 -0.74 21.18 5.01
C LEU A 302 -1.11 22.01 3.77
N GLN A 303 -1.54 21.38 2.68
CA GLN A 303 -2.02 22.08 1.49
C GLN A 303 -3.21 22.99 1.80
N GLU A 304 -4.21 22.49 2.55
CA GLU A 304 -5.37 23.29 2.96
C GLU A 304 -4.99 24.46 3.88
N ARG A 305 -4.06 24.23 4.80
CA ARG A 305 -3.58 25.27 5.73
C ARG A 305 -2.77 26.34 5.03
N ILE A 306 -1.90 25.97 4.09
CA ILE A 306 -1.15 26.95 3.30
C ILE A 306 -2.11 27.82 2.49
N LYS A 307 -3.14 27.24 1.85
CA LYS A 307 -4.18 28.01 1.15
C LYS A 307 -4.89 29.00 2.09
N PHE A 308 -5.22 28.57 3.31
CA PHE A 308 -5.86 29.44 4.30
C PHE A 308 -4.92 30.55 4.79
N ILE A 309 -3.65 30.23 5.06
CA ILE A 309 -2.62 31.20 5.45
C ILE A 309 -2.41 32.25 4.36
N GLU A 310 -2.28 31.84 3.10
CA GLU A 310 -2.05 32.76 1.98
C GLU A 310 -3.25 33.71 1.79
N ALA A 311 -4.48 33.21 2.00
CA ALA A 311 -5.67 34.05 2.03
C ALA A 311 -5.67 35.00 3.24
N LYS A 312 -5.20 34.57 4.42
CA LYS A 312 -5.06 35.43 5.62
C LYS A 312 -4.00 36.50 5.43
N GLN A 313 -2.87 36.17 4.83
CA GLN A 313 -1.83 37.12 4.45
C GLN A 313 -2.39 38.17 3.49
N THR A 314 -3.21 37.75 2.51
CA THR A 314 -3.91 38.68 1.60
C THR A 314 -4.87 39.60 2.35
N GLU A 315 -5.67 39.09 3.29
CA GLU A 315 -6.56 39.91 4.15
C GLU A 315 -5.75 40.96 4.94
N ILE A 316 -4.61 40.55 5.52
CA ILE A 316 -3.71 41.41 6.28
C ILE A 316 -3.13 42.50 5.38
N SER A 317 -2.61 42.15 4.20
CA SER A 317 -2.04 43.12 3.25
C SER A 317 -3.08 44.14 2.78
N GLN A 318 -4.30 43.71 2.45
CA GLN A 318 -5.40 44.63 2.10
C GLN A 318 -5.74 45.58 3.25
N THR A 319 -5.74 45.06 4.48
CA THR A 319 -5.99 45.86 5.68
C THR A 319 -4.87 46.89 5.89
N GLU A 320 -3.60 46.49 5.78
CA GLU A 320 -2.46 47.40 5.90
C GLU A 320 -2.48 48.51 4.84
N GLU A 321 -2.77 48.18 3.58
CA GLU A 321 -2.89 49.14 2.49
C GLU A 321 -4.02 50.14 2.73
N ALA A 322 -5.17 49.64 3.19
CA ALA A 322 -6.31 50.50 3.50
C ALA A 322 -6.01 51.44 4.66
N LEU A 323 -5.37 50.95 5.74
CA LEU A 323 -4.94 51.79 6.86
C LEU A 323 -3.96 52.88 6.43
N LYS A 324 -3.02 52.56 5.52
CA LYS A 324 -2.09 53.56 4.94
C LYS A 324 -2.84 54.59 4.08
N LYS A 325 -3.80 54.16 3.27
CA LYS A 325 -4.60 55.06 2.41
C LYS A 325 -5.47 56.01 3.22
N HIS A 326 -6.04 55.55 4.33
CA HIS A 326 -6.94 56.30 5.21
C HIS A 326 -6.21 56.97 6.38
N GLU A 327 -4.88 57.12 6.33
CA GLU A 327 -4.07 57.72 7.41
C GLU A 327 -4.52 59.16 7.76
N GLY A 328 -4.92 59.95 6.75
CA GLY A 328 -5.43 61.31 6.95
C GLY A 328 -6.78 61.37 7.68
N GLU A 329 -7.66 60.41 7.41
CA GLU A 329 -8.97 60.27 8.07
C GLU A 329 -8.79 59.77 9.51
N MET A 330 -7.86 58.83 9.73
CA MET A 330 -7.45 58.38 11.06
C MET A 330 -6.91 59.53 11.93
N LYS A 331 -6.09 60.42 11.37
CA LYS A 331 -5.57 61.62 12.08
C LYS A 331 -6.69 62.59 12.48
N LYS A 332 -7.81 62.57 11.77
CA LYS A 332 -8.99 63.42 12.01
C LYS A 332 -10.09 62.72 12.83
N ASN A 333 -9.86 61.48 13.29
CA ASN A 333 -10.87 60.62 13.94
C ASN A 333 -12.16 60.49 13.11
N GLN A 334 -12.04 60.45 11.78
CA GLN A 334 -13.18 60.21 10.90
C GLN A 334 -13.41 58.70 10.75
N GLU A 335 -14.67 58.29 10.81
CA GLU A 335 -15.06 56.92 10.48
C GLU A 335 -14.89 56.65 8.98
N PHE A 336 -14.42 55.45 8.66
CA PHE A 336 -14.36 54.95 7.31
C PHE A 336 -14.61 53.44 7.30
N THR A 337 -15.05 52.93 6.15
CA THR A 337 -15.30 51.51 5.92
C THR A 337 -14.42 51.01 4.80
N VAL A 338 -13.79 49.85 5.02
CA VAL A 338 -12.96 49.19 4.01
C VAL A 338 -13.58 47.83 3.70
N GLU A 339 -13.65 47.49 2.43
CA GLU A 339 -14.02 46.14 2.01
C GLU A 339 -12.76 45.28 1.90
N VAL A 340 -12.69 44.21 2.69
CA VAL A 340 -11.58 43.25 2.67
C VAL A 340 -12.08 41.84 2.35
N VAL A 341 -11.22 41.05 1.72
CA VAL A 341 -11.48 39.64 1.45
C VAL A 341 -11.01 38.82 2.64
N GLU A 342 -11.95 38.33 3.44
CA GLU A 342 -11.67 37.56 4.64
C GLU A 342 -11.84 36.05 4.37
N PRO A 343 -10.85 35.21 4.70
CA PRO A 343 -11.01 33.77 4.66
C PRO A 343 -11.73 33.23 5.91
N TYR A 344 -12.54 32.21 5.69
CA TYR A 344 -13.25 31.42 6.69
C TYR A 344 -13.26 29.95 6.28
N LYS A 345 -13.66 29.06 7.20
CA LYS A 345 -13.79 27.62 6.93
C LYS A 345 -15.27 27.26 6.84
N GLU A 346 -15.68 26.64 5.75
CA GLU A 346 -17.03 26.10 5.58
C GLU A 346 -17.01 24.57 5.73
N LYS A 347 -18.11 23.97 6.21
CA LYS A 347 -18.30 22.53 6.19
C LYS A 347 -18.95 22.10 4.89
N GLU A 348 -18.24 21.37 4.05
CA GLU A 348 -18.76 20.79 2.82
C GLU A 348 -19.04 19.31 2.99
N LYS A 349 -20.19 18.85 2.45
CA LYS A 349 -20.53 17.42 2.43
C LYS A 349 -19.57 16.67 1.52
N ILE A 350 -19.15 15.49 1.97
CA ILE A 350 -18.36 14.55 1.18
C ILE A 350 -19.22 13.35 0.79
N ARG A 351 -18.82 12.65 -0.27
CA ARG A 351 -19.38 11.32 -0.58
C ARG A 351 -18.83 10.34 0.46
N GLY A 352 -19.54 10.21 1.58
CA GLY A 352 -19.22 9.32 2.68
C GLY A 352 -20.39 8.43 3.04
N GLY A 353 -20.13 7.26 3.62
CA GLY A 353 -21.18 6.28 3.84
C GLY A 353 -20.67 4.92 4.27
N MET A 354 -21.64 4.10 4.67
CA MET A 354 -21.36 2.71 5.00
C MET A 354 -21.22 1.93 3.71
N TRP A 355 -20.04 1.38 3.44
CA TRP A 355 -19.83 0.46 2.33
C TRP A 355 -19.76 -0.96 2.88
N LYS A 356 -20.67 -1.83 2.41
CA LYS A 356 -20.75 -3.26 2.78
C LYS A 356 -20.57 -3.54 4.29
N LEU A 357 -21.52 -3.14 5.14
CA LEU A 357 -21.66 -3.46 6.59
C LEU A 357 -20.45 -3.25 7.54
N VAL A 358 -19.23 -3.01 7.07
CA VAL A 358 -18.00 -2.92 7.88
C VAL A 358 -17.16 -1.68 7.63
N PHE A 359 -17.31 -1.01 6.47
CA PHE A 359 -16.56 0.21 6.16
C PHE A 359 -17.43 1.43 6.37
N TYR A 360 -16.89 2.44 7.04
CA TYR A 360 -17.48 3.76 7.16
C TYR A 360 -16.51 4.77 6.58
N GLU A 361 -16.79 5.23 5.36
CA GLU A 361 -16.02 6.31 4.75
C GLU A 361 -16.49 7.66 5.32
N GLY A 362 -15.55 8.40 5.88
CA GLY A 362 -15.77 9.72 6.47
C GLY A 362 -14.47 10.45 6.69
N ALA A 363 -14.53 11.77 6.85
CA ALA A 363 -13.38 12.58 7.20
C ALA A 363 -13.20 12.58 8.72
N VAL A 364 -11.97 12.35 9.19
CA VAL A 364 -11.62 12.60 10.59
C VAL A 364 -11.19 14.05 10.71
N CYS A 365 -11.98 14.85 11.43
CA CYS A 365 -11.79 16.29 11.56
C CYS A 365 -11.59 16.68 13.02
N CYS A 366 -10.64 17.57 13.29
CA CYS A 366 -10.47 18.21 14.59
C CYS A 366 -11.44 19.39 14.70
N THR A 367 -12.32 19.40 15.70
CA THR A 367 -13.28 20.49 15.91
C THR A 367 -12.68 21.68 16.64
N VAL A 368 -11.55 21.50 17.33
CA VAL A 368 -10.82 22.59 18.01
C VAL A 368 -9.96 23.38 17.02
N CYS A 369 -9.23 22.71 16.14
CA CYS A 369 -8.42 23.36 15.11
C CYS A 369 -9.22 23.70 13.83
N GLU A 370 -10.41 23.13 13.68
CA GLU A 370 -11.21 23.15 12.45
C GLU A 370 -10.41 22.63 11.24
N GLU A 371 -9.86 21.42 11.38
CA GLU A 371 -8.89 20.86 10.41
C GLU A 371 -9.28 19.45 9.99
N ASN A 372 -9.02 19.12 8.73
CA ASN A 372 -9.19 17.77 8.19
C ASN A 372 -7.93 16.97 8.50
N CYS A 373 -8.01 16.08 9.49
CA CYS A 373 -6.86 15.34 10.00
C CYS A 373 -6.55 14.09 9.18
N HIS A 374 -7.57 13.46 8.59
CA HIS A 374 -7.44 12.33 7.66
C HIS A 374 -8.65 12.29 6.72
N TYR A 375 -8.45 12.72 5.47
CA TYR A 375 -9.40 12.60 4.38
C TYR A 375 -8.73 12.96 3.03
N PRO A 376 -8.93 12.16 1.97
CA PRO A 376 -9.65 10.87 1.92
C PRO A 376 -8.89 9.74 2.65
N GLY A 377 -9.45 8.52 2.65
CA GLY A 377 -8.71 7.31 3.07
C GLY A 377 -9.09 6.71 4.43
N CYS A 378 -9.87 7.40 5.28
CA CYS A 378 -10.30 6.84 6.57
C CYS A 378 -11.56 5.95 6.42
N THR A 379 -11.39 4.66 6.11
CA THR A 379 -12.51 3.73 5.86
C THR A 379 -12.79 2.75 7.00
N MET A 380 -11.76 2.39 7.79
CA MET A 380 -11.84 1.32 8.81
C MET A 380 -12.03 1.81 10.24
N ALA A 381 -11.59 3.02 10.57
CA ALA A 381 -11.76 3.53 11.93
C ALA A 381 -13.22 3.91 12.17
N TRP A 382 -13.93 3.17 13.01
CA TRP A 382 -15.32 3.52 13.37
C TRP A 382 -15.37 4.79 14.22
N TYR A 383 -14.34 4.98 15.04
CA TYR A 383 -14.16 6.13 15.91
C TYR A 383 -12.84 6.84 15.63
N PRO A 384 -12.74 8.16 15.85
CA PRO A 384 -11.52 8.92 15.63
C PRO A 384 -10.28 8.35 16.34
N GLU A 385 -10.45 7.79 17.54
CA GLU A 385 -9.39 7.17 18.34
C GLU A 385 -8.68 6.01 17.63
N HIS A 386 -9.40 5.33 16.72
CA HIS A 386 -8.89 4.18 15.96
C HIS A 386 -8.26 4.60 14.63
N CYS A 387 -8.30 5.89 14.27
CA CYS A 387 -7.70 6.39 13.05
C CYS A 387 -6.17 6.33 13.12
N GLU A 388 -5.52 5.97 12.01
CA GLU A 388 -4.06 5.80 11.91
C GLU A 388 -3.29 7.08 12.27
N VAL A 389 -3.92 8.25 12.09
CA VAL A 389 -3.33 9.54 12.45
C VAL A 389 -3.33 9.80 13.96
N MET A 390 -3.99 8.96 14.76
CA MET A 390 -3.89 8.99 16.21
C MET A 390 -2.69 8.16 16.68
N LYS A 391 -1.89 8.72 17.59
CA LYS A 391 -0.77 8.04 18.23
C LYS A 391 -0.70 8.43 19.70
N GLY A 392 -0.80 7.44 20.59
CA GLY A 392 -0.80 7.69 22.04
C GLY A 392 -1.97 8.59 22.49
N GLY A 393 -3.15 8.42 21.87
CA GLY A 393 -4.35 9.20 22.17
C GLY A 393 -4.36 10.63 21.63
N ARG A 394 -3.36 11.04 20.83
CA ARG A 394 -3.25 12.38 20.24
C ARG A 394 -3.14 12.32 18.73
N CYS A 395 -3.69 13.33 18.06
CA CYS A 395 -3.60 13.48 16.62
C CYS A 395 -2.20 13.92 16.21
N THR A 396 -1.66 13.29 15.17
CA THR A 396 -0.37 13.68 14.57
C THR A 396 -0.53 14.63 13.39
N SER A 397 -1.76 14.95 12.98
CA SER A 397 -2.04 15.76 11.79
C SER A 397 -2.36 17.23 12.13
N CYS A 398 -3.29 17.47 13.07
CA CYS A 398 -3.76 18.83 13.36
C CYS A 398 -2.71 19.72 14.07
N THR A 399 -2.87 21.05 13.93
CA THR A 399 -2.01 22.10 14.49
C THR A 399 -1.59 21.83 15.94
N ASN A 400 -2.56 21.60 16.83
CA ASN A 400 -2.32 21.55 18.26
C ASN A 400 -2.05 20.14 18.81
N LYS A 401 -1.93 19.12 17.93
CA LYS A 401 -1.81 17.71 18.33
C LYS A 401 -2.88 17.32 19.37
N CYS A 402 -4.12 17.73 19.09
CA CYS A 402 -5.25 17.60 20.00
C CYS A 402 -5.50 16.14 20.38
N PRO A 403 -6.07 15.88 21.57
CA PRO A 403 -6.52 14.55 21.94
C PRO A 403 -7.57 14.02 20.94
N ALA A 404 -7.68 12.71 20.84
CA ALA A 404 -8.64 12.06 19.94
C ALA A 404 -10.10 12.45 20.24
N SER A 405 -10.41 12.80 21.50
CA SER A 405 -11.73 13.29 21.93
C SER A 405 -12.17 14.61 21.26
N ASP A 406 -11.22 15.40 20.76
CA ASP A 406 -11.50 16.66 20.05
C ASP A 406 -11.76 16.43 18.56
N HIS A 407 -11.85 15.18 18.14
CA HIS A 407 -12.06 14.78 16.77
C HIS A 407 -13.42 14.13 16.57
N VAL A 408 -13.94 14.28 15.37
CA VAL A 408 -15.16 13.63 14.90
C VAL A 408 -14.87 12.91 13.59
N LYS A 409 -15.64 11.85 13.30
CA LYS A 409 -15.60 11.19 12.00
C LYS A 409 -16.93 11.34 11.29
N GLU A 410 -16.96 12.16 10.25
CA GLU A 410 -18.21 12.67 9.68
C GLU A 410 -18.22 12.67 8.15
N LYS A 411 -19.42 12.82 7.58
CA LYS A 411 -19.63 12.95 6.12
C LYS A 411 -19.51 14.40 5.62
N TRP A 412 -18.64 15.17 6.27
CA TRP A 412 -18.29 16.53 5.86
C TRP A 412 -16.83 16.82 6.18
N ARG A 413 -16.25 17.81 5.49
CA ARG A 413 -14.89 18.31 5.74
C ARG A 413 -14.87 19.84 5.83
N TYR A 414 -13.84 20.42 6.44
CA TYR A 414 -13.59 21.86 6.41
C TYR A 414 -12.97 22.28 5.08
N VAL A 415 -13.47 23.34 4.46
CA VAL A 415 -12.92 23.87 3.20
C VAL A 415 -12.64 25.36 3.37
N PRO A 416 -11.41 25.83 3.10
CA PRO A 416 -11.10 27.26 3.07
C PRO A 416 -11.91 27.97 1.98
N LYS A 417 -12.66 29.01 2.36
CA LYS A 417 -13.37 29.91 1.45
C LYS A 417 -13.11 31.36 1.81
N THR A 418 -13.42 32.26 0.88
CA THR A 418 -13.30 33.70 1.09
C THR A 418 -14.65 34.38 0.96
N ARG A 419 -14.84 35.47 1.69
CA ARG A 419 -16.01 36.35 1.58
C ARG A 419 -15.56 37.81 1.65
N ARG A 420 -16.33 38.68 1.00
CA ARG A 420 -16.12 40.13 1.11
C ARG A 420 -16.82 40.64 2.36
N VAL A 421 -16.09 41.36 3.20
CA VAL A 421 -16.60 41.92 4.45
C VAL A 421 -16.25 43.40 4.50
N LYS A 422 -17.23 44.24 4.86
CA LYS A 422 -16.98 45.64 5.20
C LYS A 422 -16.54 45.71 6.65
N LYS A 423 -15.34 46.22 6.91
CA LYS A 423 -14.78 46.45 8.24
C LYS A 423 -14.67 47.96 8.50
N THR A 424 -15.17 48.40 9.65
CA THR A 424 -14.96 49.77 10.15
C THR A 424 -13.59 49.89 10.83
N LEU A 425 -13.14 51.12 11.06
CA LEU A 425 -11.94 51.37 11.87
C LEU A 425 -12.06 50.78 13.29
N GLU A 426 -13.26 50.78 13.87
CA GLU A 426 -13.52 50.23 15.20
C GLU A 426 -13.47 48.70 15.20
N ASP A 427 -14.05 48.04 14.19
CA ASP A 427 -13.93 46.57 14.03
C ASP A 427 -12.45 46.16 13.92
N MET A 428 -11.66 46.94 13.19
CA MET A 428 -10.22 46.72 13.05
C MET A 428 -9.46 47.00 14.35
N LYS A 429 -9.87 47.98 15.16
CA LYS A 429 -9.23 48.19 16.48
C LYS A 429 -9.59 47.08 17.46
N LEU A 430 -10.88 46.76 17.59
CA LEU A 430 -11.40 45.74 18.52
C LEU A 430 -10.75 44.38 18.32
N LYS A 431 -10.68 43.88 17.08
CA LYS A 431 -10.05 42.59 16.74
C LYS A 431 -8.60 42.49 17.27
N TYR A 432 -7.90 43.61 17.34
CA TYR A 432 -6.49 43.65 17.74
C TYR A 432 -6.27 44.22 19.15
N GLU A 433 -7.29 44.78 19.82
CA GLU A 433 -7.20 45.41 21.15
C GLU A 433 -7.59 44.49 22.33
N GLU A 434 -8.39 43.43 22.12
CA GLU A 434 -8.91 42.56 23.19
C GLU A 434 -7.87 41.74 24.01
N ASN A 435 -6.57 41.79 23.66
CA ASN A 435 -5.52 41.09 24.40
C ASN A 435 -4.81 41.91 25.50
N GLN A 436 -5.38 43.04 25.95
CA GLN A 436 -4.77 43.86 27.02
C GLN A 436 -5.53 43.77 28.35
N LYS A 437 -5.18 42.77 29.17
CA LYS A 437 -5.00 43.02 30.60
C LYS A 437 -3.50 43.15 30.83
N GLU A 438 -3.10 44.29 31.42
CA GLU A 438 -1.72 44.70 31.77
C GLU A 438 -0.87 45.35 30.66
N ASN A 439 -1.12 46.65 30.49
CA ASN A 439 -0.13 47.72 30.65
C ASN A 439 1.33 47.44 30.23
N GLN A 440 1.64 47.56 28.93
CA GLN A 440 2.84 48.24 28.40
C GLN A 440 2.85 48.20 26.85
N LYS A 441 3.00 49.39 26.24
CA LYS A 441 3.09 49.71 24.79
C LYS A 441 1.80 49.52 23.97
N LYS A 442 1.20 50.66 23.59
CA LYS A 442 0.32 50.75 22.39
C LYS A 442 1.17 50.42 21.17
N SER A 443 1.30 49.15 20.82
CA SER A 443 1.80 48.79 19.48
C SER A 443 0.77 49.26 18.46
N SER A 444 1.20 49.89 17.37
CA SER A 444 0.27 50.34 16.34
C SER A 444 -0.48 49.13 15.74
N LEU A 445 -1.69 49.34 15.23
CA LEU A 445 -2.45 48.29 14.53
C LEU A 445 -1.61 47.60 13.44
N LEU A 446 -0.76 48.36 12.75
CA LEU A 446 0.20 47.86 11.76
C LEU A 446 1.27 46.93 12.36
N GLU A 447 1.77 47.20 13.57
CA GLU A 447 2.73 46.29 14.23
C GLU A 447 2.07 44.95 14.61
N LYS A 448 0.79 44.96 14.98
CA LYS A 448 0.05 43.72 15.28
C LYS A 448 -0.21 42.90 14.02
N LEU A 449 -0.57 43.56 12.92
CA LEU A 449 -0.73 42.94 11.60
C LEU A 449 0.59 42.31 11.12
N LYS A 450 1.72 43.01 11.24
CA LYS A 450 3.04 42.45 10.96
C LYS A 450 3.36 41.23 11.82
N LYS A 451 3.09 41.29 13.13
CA LYS A 451 3.31 40.17 14.04
C LYS A 451 2.47 38.94 13.66
N GLU A 452 1.21 39.14 13.28
CA GLU A 452 0.34 38.07 12.76
C GLU A 452 0.91 37.48 11.46
N MET A 453 1.37 38.33 10.53
CA MET A 453 1.99 37.89 9.28
C MET A 453 3.29 37.09 9.49
N ASP A 454 4.13 37.52 10.44
CA ASP A 454 5.36 36.82 10.83
C ASP A 454 5.04 35.46 11.48
N GLN A 455 4.02 35.41 12.35
CA GLN A 455 3.56 34.18 12.98
C GLN A 455 3.08 33.16 11.94
N LEU A 456 2.20 33.58 11.01
CA LEU A 456 1.70 32.71 9.94
C LEU A 456 2.84 32.16 9.06
N THR A 457 3.87 32.96 8.82
CA THR A 457 5.06 32.56 8.04
C THR A 457 5.91 31.53 8.80
N SER A 458 6.10 31.73 10.10
CA SER A 458 6.80 30.79 10.98
C SER A 458 6.07 29.44 11.05
N GLU A 459 4.75 29.49 11.21
CA GLU A 459 3.87 28.32 11.22
C GLU A 459 3.96 27.51 9.91
N LYS A 460 3.84 28.17 8.73
CA LYS A 460 4.05 27.54 7.41
C LYS A 460 5.40 26.82 7.35
N THR A 461 6.46 27.46 7.86
CA THR A 461 7.83 26.91 7.83
C THR A 461 7.97 25.67 8.70
N GLN A 462 7.41 25.68 9.91
CA GLN A 462 7.46 24.54 10.83
C GLN A 462 6.76 23.32 10.23
N TRP A 463 5.60 23.50 9.59
CA TRP A 463 4.84 22.36 9.06
C TRP A 463 5.48 21.74 7.81
N LEU A 464 6.11 22.57 6.97
CA LEU A 464 6.93 22.07 5.86
C LEU A 464 8.09 21.20 6.35
N GLU A 465 8.77 21.64 7.41
CA GLU A 465 9.82 20.85 8.05
C GLU A 465 9.27 19.52 8.58
N GLU A 466 8.13 19.58 9.27
CA GLU A 466 7.48 18.41 9.81
C GLU A 466 7.02 17.39 8.75
N ALA A 467 6.60 17.84 7.56
CA ALA A 467 6.27 16.97 6.44
C ALA A 467 7.53 16.33 5.83
N TYR A 468 8.59 17.11 5.65
CA TYR A 468 9.89 16.62 5.19
C TYR A 468 10.47 15.54 6.11
N GLN A 469 10.45 15.77 7.42
CA GLN A 469 10.93 14.81 8.42
C GLN A 469 10.14 13.50 8.43
N HIS A 470 8.91 13.47 7.91
CA HIS A 470 8.18 12.20 7.69
C HIS A 470 8.68 11.46 6.47
N VAL A 471 8.94 12.15 5.36
CA VAL A 471 9.51 11.56 4.14
C VAL A 471 10.88 10.93 4.43
N VAL A 472 11.75 11.64 5.15
CA VAL A 472 13.06 11.12 5.58
C VAL A 472 12.90 9.87 6.45
N ARG A 473 12.02 9.92 7.45
CA ARG A 473 11.77 8.74 8.30
C ARG A 473 11.18 7.56 7.54
N LEU A 474 10.35 7.79 6.54
CA LEU A 474 9.81 6.74 5.69
C LEU A 474 10.93 6.06 4.87
N LYS A 475 11.87 6.84 4.33
CA LYS A 475 13.08 6.36 3.64
C LYS A 475 13.99 5.51 4.55
N GLU A 476 14.01 5.80 5.85
CA GLU A 476 14.79 5.04 6.82
C GLU A 476 14.20 3.66 7.11
N ILE A 477 12.87 3.55 7.23
CA ILE A 477 12.23 2.30 7.69
C ILE A 477 11.70 1.40 6.57
N ALA A 478 11.25 1.98 5.46
CA ALA A 478 10.63 1.25 4.37
C ALA A 478 11.69 0.48 3.56
N LEU A 479 11.32 -0.71 3.10
CA LEU A 479 12.12 -1.46 2.14
C LEU A 479 12.17 -0.71 0.81
N GLU A 480 11.03 -0.26 0.29
CA GLU A 480 10.96 0.65 -0.85
C GLU A 480 10.22 1.94 -0.49
N ALA A 481 10.93 3.07 -0.54
CA ALA A 481 10.41 4.37 -0.12
C ALA A 481 9.68 5.08 -1.26
N GLY A 482 10.13 4.87 -2.51
CA GLY A 482 9.62 5.46 -3.75
C GLY A 482 8.34 4.82 -4.25
N SER A 483 7.32 4.75 -3.40
CA SER A 483 5.98 4.33 -3.84
C SER A 483 5.21 5.50 -4.45
N VAL A 484 4.17 5.22 -5.22
CA VAL A 484 3.23 6.23 -5.74
C VAL A 484 2.72 7.15 -4.62
N SER A 485 2.31 6.58 -3.46
CA SER A 485 1.83 7.36 -2.30
C SER A 485 2.84 8.36 -1.74
N THR A 486 4.14 8.12 -1.94
CA THR A 486 5.18 9.09 -1.55
C THR A 486 5.35 10.14 -2.65
N HIS A 487 5.46 9.69 -3.90
CA HIS A 487 5.79 10.53 -5.05
C HIS A 487 4.73 11.59 -5.37
N VAL A 488 3.43 11.27 -5.20
CA VAL A 488 2.33 12.24 -5.40
C VAL A 488 2.44 13.48 -4.51
N HIS A 489 3.21 13.40 -3.42
CA HIS A 489 3.42 14.50 -2.49
C HIS A 489 4.78 15.21 -2.68
N LEU A 490 5.71 14.62 -3.42
CA LEU A 490 7.06 15.18 -3.56
C LEU A 490 7.03 16.51 -4.32
N ASP A 491 6.27 16.64 -5.40
CA ASP A 491 6.21 17.87 -6.20
C ASP A 491 5.82 19.07 -5.35
N PHE A 492 4.77 18.92 -4.55
CA PHE A 492 4.31 19.95 -3.62
C PHE A 492 5.39 20.29 -2.58
N LEU A 493 6.04 19.29 -1.98
CA LEU A 493 7.09 19.54 -1.00
C LEU A 493 8.33 20.19 -1.64
N ILE A 494 8.72 19.79 -2.83
CA ILE A 494 9.84 20.36 -3.59
C ILE A 494 9.55 21.82 -3.92
N GLU A 495 8.37 22.14 -4.44
CA GLU A 495 7.94 23.51 -4.74
C GLU A 495 8.02 24.39 -3.48
N LYS A 496 7.42 23.96 -2.37
CA LYS A 496 7.40 24.75 -1.13
C LYS A 496 8.76 24.85 -0.45
N MET A 497 9.63 23.86 -0.60
CA MET A 497 11.02 23.96 -0.14
C MET A 497 11.87 24.90 -1.01
N LYS A 498 11.59 24.98 -2.32
CA LYS A 498 12.20 25.97 -3.23
C LYS A 498 11.79 27.40 -2.85
N GLU A 499 10.50 27.64 -2.58
CA GLU A 499 10.00 28.93 -2.09
C GLU A 499 10.70 29.36 -0.80
N LYS A 500 11.01 28.41 0.09
CA LYS A 500 11.74 28.65 1.35
C LYS A 500 13.24 28.90 1.14
N GLY A 501 13.82 28.49 0.01
CA GLY A 501 15.25 28.59 -0.27
C GLY A 501 16.10 27.48 0.36
N ASP A 502 15.50 26.34 0.74
CA ASP A 502 16.21 25.22 1.39
C ASP A 502 16.79 24.25 0.34
N THR A 503 17.92 24.63 -0.25
CA THR A 503 18.53 23.93 -1.40
C THR A 503 18.98 22.51 -1.11
N GLU A 504 19.38 22.21 0.13
CA GLU A 504 19.80 20.88 0.55
C GLU A 504 18.61 19.90 0.55
N LYS A 505 17.50 20.29 1.20
CA LYS A 505 16.29 19.46 1.24
C LYS A 505 15.68 19.28 -0.14
N VAL A 506 15.69 20.32 -0.97
CA VAL A 506 15.26 20.22 -2.37
C VAL A 506 16.07 19.17 -3.10
N ARG A 507 17.40 19.19 -2.98
CA ARG A 507 18.27 18.20 -3.65
C ARG A 507 17.96 16.77 -3.20
N GLU A 508 17.70 16.55 -1.91
CA GLU A 508 17.34 15.22 -1.38
C GLU A 508 15.98 14.73 -1.90
N LEU A 509 14.97 15.60 -1.94
CA LEU A 509 13.64 15.26 -2.47
C LEU A 509 13.69 14.99 -3.98
N GLU A 510 14.41 15.82 -4.75
CA GLU A 510 14.62 15.61 -6.18
C GLU A 510 15.45 14.34 -6.48
N GLU A 511 16.37 13.94 -5.59
CA GLU A 511 17.08 12.66 -5.72
C GLU A 511 16.13 11.48 -5.53
N MET A 512 15.18 11.59 -4.62
CA MET A 512 14.12 10.59 -4.45
C MET A 512 13.27 10.51 -5.72
N GLU A 513 12.86 11.65 -6.27
CA GLU A 513 12.08 11.73 -7.50
C GLU A 513 12.83 11.14 -8.71
N ARG A 514 14.13 11.41 -8.86
CA ARG A 514 14.97 10.86 -9.94
C ARG A 514 15.11 9.33 -9.89
N ARG A 515 14.94 8.71 -8.71
CA ARG A 515 15.01 7.26 -8.54
C ARG A 515 13.69 6.55 -8.88
N MET A 516 12.64 7.31 -9.19
CA MET A 516 11.34 6.77 -9.58
C MET A 516 11.43 6.01 -10.91
N ASP A 517 10.97 4.76 -10.92
CA ASP A 517 10.83 3.96 -12.14
C ASP A 517 9.70 4.49 -13.04
N GLU A 518 9.73 4.13 -14.33
CA GLU A 518 8.76 4.64 -15.30
C GLU A 518 7.32 4.18 -15.02
N GLY A 519 7.15 2.99 -14.46
CA GLY A 519 5.84 2.45 -14.09
C GLY A 519 5.22 3.25 -12.94
N THR A 520 6.01 3.51 -11.90
CA THR A 520 5.63 4.41 -10.80
C THR A 520 5.36 5.83 -11.31
N ARG A 521 6.16 6.35 -12.25
CA ARG A 521 5.94 7.68 -12.85
C ARG A 521 4.61 7.77 -13.58
N ALA A 522 4.29 6.78 -14.41
CA ALA A 522 3.00 6.69 -15.11
C ALA A 522 1.83 6.62 -14.10
N ALA A 523 2.00 5.85 -13.03
CA ALA A 523 1.00 5.73 -11.97
C ALA A 523 0.78 7.04 -11.20
N VAL A 524 1.85 7.80 -10.89
CA VAL A 524 1.76 9.12 -10.26
C VAL A 524 1.03 10.10 -11.17
N GLN A 525 1.38 10.16 -12.46
CA GLN A 525 0.71 11.04 -13.42
C GLN A 525 -0.80 10.75 -13.50
N TYR A 526 -1.18 9.48 -13.54
CA TYR A 526 -2.59 9.09 -13.51
C TYR A 526 -3.31 9.60 -12.25
N VAL A 527 -2.72 9.39 -11.06
CA VAL A 527 -3.33 9.82 -9.78
C VAL A 527 -3.48 11.35 -9.72
N VAL A 528 -2.45 12.10 -10.13
CA VAL A 528 -2.48 13.56 -10.14
C VAL A 528 -3.57 14.09 -11.07
N VAL A 529 -3.72 13.50 -12.27
CA VAL A 529 -4.77 13.88 -13.23
C VAL A 529 -6.15 13.53 -12.68
N SER A 530 -6.34 12.33 -12.12
CA SER A 530 -7.62 11.93 -11.50
C SER A 530 -8.01 12.87 -10.35
N GLN A 531 -7.07 13.33 -9.54
CA GLN A 531 -7.33 14.27 -8.43
C GLN A 531 -7.70 15.69 -8.89
N GLN A 532 -7.32 16.09 -10.11
CA GLN A 532 -7.69 17.39 -10.69
C GLN A 532 -9.06 17.40 -11.38
N LEU A 533 -9.61 16.23 -11.70
CA LEU A 533 -10.89 16.05 -12.38
C LEU A 533 -12.09 15.90 -11.43
N VAL A 534 -11.86 15.92 -10.11
CA VAL A 534 -12.86 15.86 -9.02
C VAL A 534 -12.89 17.18 -8.28
#